data_AF-A0A1I5B2P5-F1
#
_entry.id   AF-A0A1I5B2P5-F1
#
_cell.length_a   1.000
_cell.length_b   1.000
_cell.length_c   1.000
_cell.angle_alpha   90.00
_cell.angle_beta   90.00
_cell.angle_gamma   90.00
#
_symmetry.space_group_name_H-M   'P 1'
#
loop_
_entity.id
_entity.type
_entity.pdbx_description
1 polymer ?
#
loop_
_entity_poly.entity_id
_entity_poly.type
_entity_poly.pdbx_seq_one_letter_code
_entity_poly.pdbx_strand_id
1 'polypeptide(L)'
;MMKIVKLAVLIPAIGLLAACEVGPDKTKDRGTDKKHLSQLQAGIWIDPNGCDHWIIDDGVEGYLSQRLDKFGKPVCSGVGPATVATGNFKGGSPIPDSL
;
A
#
# COMPACT_ATOMS: atom_id res chain seq x y z
N MET A 1 44.92 1.32 26.95
CA MET A 1 44.13 2.57 26.84
C MET A 1 43.68 2.88 25.41
N MET A 2 44.58 3.22 24.47
CA MET A 2 44.22 3.66 23.10
C MET A 2 43.34 2.69 22.29
N LYS A 3 43.49 1.37 22.46
CA LYS A 3 42.68 0.36 21.74
C LYS A 3 41.22 0.33 22.21
N ILE A 4 40.97 0.58 23.50
CA ILE A 4 39.63 0.56 24.10
C ILE A 4 38.84 1.81 23.67
N VAL A 5 39.50 2.97 23.62
CA VAL A 5 38.91 4.23 23.13
C VAL A 5 38.54 4.13 21.65
N LYS A 6 39.39 3.50 20.82
CA LYS A 6 39.07 3.26 19.40
C LYS A 6 37.83 2.38 19.22
N LEU A 7 37.71 1.29 19.99
CA LEU A 7 36.52 0.43 19.93
C LEU A 7 35.25 1.15 20.39
N ALA A 8 35.34 1.95 21.45
CA ALA A 8 34.21 2.70 21.99
C ALA A 8 33.63 3.73 20.99
N VAL A 9 34.46 4.23 20.05
CA VAL A 9 34.03 5.16 19.00
C VAL A 9 33.59 4.43 17.72
N LEU A 10 34.23 3.31 17.35
CA LEU A 10 33.94 2.60 16.09
C LEU A 10 32.58 1.89 16.09
N ILE A 11 32.18 1.29 17.22
CA ILE A 11 30.92 0.54 17.32
C ILE A 11 29.67 1.43 17.09
N PRO A 12 29.51 2.59 17.77
CA PRO A 12 28.37 3.46 17.51
C PRO A 12 28.39 4.08 16.12
N ALA A 13 29.57 4.34 15.54
CA ALA A 13 29.70 4.84 14.18
C ALA A 13 29.16 3.85 13.14
N ILE A 14 29.42 2.54 13.31
CA ILE A 14 28.86 1.48 12.46
C ILE A 14 27.33 1.36 12.66
N GLY A 15 26.85 1.48 13.90
CA GLY A 15 25.41 1.45 14.20
C GLY A 15 24.62 2.59 13.55
N LEU A 16 25.20 3.80 13.48
CA LEU A 16 24.58 4.95 12.81
C LEU A 16 24.49 4.80 11.28
N LEU A 17 25.38 4.01 10.67
CA LEU A 17 25.38 3.74 9.22
C LEU A 17 24.30 2.71 8.80
N ALA A 18 23.84 1.86 9.71
CA ALA A 18 22.81 0.86 9.43
C ALA A 18 21.40 1.44 9.18
N ALA A 19 21.17 2.72 9.53
CA ALA A 19 19.88 3.39 9.32
C ALA A 19 19.65 3.89 7.88
N CYS A 20 20.64 3.76 6.99
CA CYS A 20 20.52 4.16 5.57
C CYS A 20 19.99 3.05 4.65
N GLU A 21 19.43 1.98 5.18
CA GLU A 21 18.87 0.92 4.34
C GLU A 21 17.59 1.40 3.63
N VAL A 22 17.59 1.28 2.30
CA VAL A 22 16.38 1.44 1.51
C VAL A 22 15.43 0.31 1.89
N GLY A 23 14.21 0.68 2.30
CA GLY A 23 13.20 -0.27 2.73
C GLY A 23 12.89 -1.36 1.69
N PRO A 24 12.13 -2.39 2.10
CA PRO A 24 11.83 -3.52 1.23
C PRO A 24 11.12 -3.08 -0.05
N ASP A 25 11.38 -3.81 -1.15
CA ASP A 25 10.68 -3.63 -2.43
C ASP A 25 9.16 -3.60 -2.20
N LYS A 26 8.54 -2.48 -2.58
CA LYS A 26 7.10 -2.19 -2.45
C LYS A 26 6.33 -2.49 -3.72
N THR A 27 6.96 -3.07 -4.73
CA THR A 27 6.29 -3.51 -5.97
C THR A 27 5.70 -4.92 -5.86
N LYS A 28 5.99 -5.62 -4.76
CA LYS A 28 5.56 -7.00 -4.55
C LYS A 28 4.68 -7.11 -3.33
N ASP A 29 3.59 -7.83 -3.54
CA ASP A 29 2.84 -8.43 -2.47
C ASP A 29 3.58 -9.68 -1.92
N ARG A 30 3.47 -9.89 -0.60
CA ARG A 30 4.17 -10.94 0.15
C ARG A 30 3.15 -11.67 1.02
N GLY A 31 3.19 -13.00 1.03
CA GLY A 31 2.29 -13.81 1.85
C GLY A 31 1.93 -15.11 1.16
N THR A 32 0.66 -15.47 1.20
CA THR A 32 0.12 -16.68 0.55
C THR A 32 -0.16 -16.46 -0.94
N ASP A 33 -0.51 -15.23 -1.35
CA ASP A 33 -0.88 -14.87 -2.72
C ASP A 33 0.14 -13.92 -3.39
N LYS A 34 1.42 -14.31 -3.32
CA LYS A 34 2.55 -13.45 -3.74
C LYS A 34 2.49 -13.12 -5.23
N LYS A 35 2.38 -11.84 -5.54
CA LYS A 35 2.43 -11.32 -6.91
C LYS A 35 2.98 -9.90 -6.96
N HIS A 36 3.19 -9.41 -8.17
CA HIS A 36 3.54 -8.01 -8.37
C HIS A 36 2.28 -7.13 -8.21
N LEU A 37 2.38 -5.98 -7.55
CA LEU A 37 1.21 -5.13 -7.27
C LEU A 37 0.48 -4.64 -8.52
N SER A 38 1.15 -4.63 -9.68
CA SER A 38 0.51 -4.33 -10.97
C SER A 38 -0.51 -5.39 -11.42
N GLN A 39 -0.55 -6.55 -10.77
CA GLN A 39 -1.52 -7.62 -11.03
C GLN A 39 -2.77 -7.48 -10.15
N LEU A 40 -2.78 -6.55 -9.20
CA LEU A 40 -3.95 -6.28 -8.37
C LEU A 40 -5.09 -5.70 -9.20
N GLN A 41 -6.31 -6.08 -8.84
CA GLN A 41 -7.51 -5.70 -9.56
C GLN A 41 -8.23 -4.58 -8.80
N ALA A 42 -8.19 -3.36 -9.34
CA ALA A 42 -8.89 -2.22 -8.75
C ALA A 42 -10.35 -2.12 -9.22
N GLY A 43 -11.20 -1.64 -8.33
CA GLY A 43 -12.51 -1.06 -8.63
C GLY A 43 -12.61 0.38 -8.11
N ILE A 44 -13.84 0.90 -8.09
CA ILE A 44 -14.13 2.24 -7.57
C ILE A 44 -15.14 2.14 -6.44
N TRP A 45 -14.77 2.62 -5.27
CA TRP A 45 -15.69 2.92 -4.18
C TRP A 45 -16.10 4.39 -4.22
N ILE A 46 -17.39 4.66 -4.08
CA ILE A 46 -17.93 6.02 -4.05
C ILE A 46 -18.17 6.41 -2.59
N ASP A 47 -17.52 7.47 -2.13
CA ASP A 47 -17.70 7.97 -0.76
C ASP A 47 -19.07 8.65 -0.56
N PRO A 48 -19.46 9.02 0.68
CA PRO A 48 -20.73 9.69 0.94
C PRO A 48 -20.92 11.05 0.24
N ASN A 49 -19.83 11.68 -0.22
CA ASN A 49 -19.87 12.92 -0.97
C ASN A 49 -20.04 12.68 -2.48
N GLY A 50 -20.07 11.41 -2.91
CA GLY A 50 -20.18 11.02 -4.31
C GLY A 50 -18.84 10.95 -5.05
N CYS A 51 -17.72 10.96 -4.34
CA CYS A 51 -16.39 10.99 -4.94
C CYS A 51 -15.68 9.63 -4.93
N ASP A 52 -14.88 9.39 -5.96
CA ASP A 52 -14.24 8.13 -6.28
C ASP A 52 -13.01 7.87 -5.40
N HIS A 53 -12.89 6.63 -4.95
CA HIS A 53 -11.69 6.06 -4.37
C HIS A 53 -11.35 4.78 -5.12
N TRP A 54 -10.07 4.60 -5.44
CA TRP A 54 -9.56 3.30 -5.83
C TRP A 54 -9.70 2.36 -4.65
N ILE A 55 -10.32 1.21 -4.87
CA ILE A 55 -10.44 0.14 -3.89
C ILE A 55 -9.93 -1.16 -4.50
N ILE A 56 -9.13 -1.88 -3.72
CA ILE A 56 -8.71 -3.25 -4.02
C ILE A 56 -8.98 -4.05 -2.76
N ASP A 57 -9.55 -5.22 -2.96
CA ASP A 57 -9.76 -6.22 -1.95
C ASP A 57 -9.10 -7.51 -2.46
N ASP A 58 -7.92 -7.81 -1.92
CA ASP A 58 -7.12 -8.99 -2.29
C ASP A 58 -7.33 -10.11 -1.25
N GLY A 59 -8.57 -10.27 -0.78
CA GLY A 59 -8.96 -11.14 0.32
C GLY A 59 -8.82 -10.40 1.66
N VAL A 60 -8.03 -10.96 2.59
CA VAL A 60 -7.86 -10.32 3.93
C VAL A 60 -7.20 -8.93 3.84
N GLU A 61 -6.55 -8.62 2.72
CA GLU A 61 -5.77 -7.41 2.52
C GLU A 61 -6.52 -6.39 1.65
N GLY A 62 -6.78 -5.21 2.20
CA GLY A 62 -7.48 -4.12 1.52
C GLY A 62 -6.58 -2.92 1.23
N TYR A 63 -6.76 -2.31 0.05
CA TYR A 63 -6.13 -1.05 -0.32
C TYR A 63 -7.19 -0.02 -0.68
N LEU A 64 -7.01 1.21 -0.22
CA LEU A 64 -7.90 2.32 -0.53
C LEU A 64 -7.10 3.61 -0.71
N SER A 65 -7.36 4.31 -1.81
CA SER A 65 -6.80 5.64 -2.06
C SER A 65 -7.78 6.52 -2.79
N GLN A 66 -7.85 7.80 -2.42
CA GLN A 66 -8.70 8.75 -3.12
C GLN A 66 -8.23 8.93 -4.57
N ARG A 67 -9.16 8.89 -5.52
CA ARG A 67 -8.86 9.15 -6.92
C ARG A 67 -8.81 10.66 -7.13
N LEU A 68 -7.64 11.16 -7.51
CA LEU A 68 -7.42 12.58 -7.75
C LEU A 68 -7.27 12.87 -9.24
N ASP A 69 -7.70 14.05 -9.66
CA ASP A 69 -7.39 14.59 -10.97
C ASP A 69 -5.95 15.12 -11.03
N LYS A 70 -5.53 15.60 -12.20
CA LYS A 70 -4.18 16.16 -12.41
C LYS A 70 -3.87 17.41 -11.58
N PHE A 71 -4.85 18.01 -10.92
CA PHE A 71 -4.73 19.17 -10.05
C PHE A 71 -4.84 18.81 -8.56
N GLY A 72 -4.97 17.52 -8.23
CA GLY A 72 -5.12 17.05 -6.87
C GLY A 72 -6.53 17.21 -6.30
N LYS A 73 -7.55 17.46 -7.14
CA LYS A 73 -8.95 17.49 -6.70
C LYS A 73 -9.57 16.09 -6.73
N PRO A 74 -10.47 15.75 -5.80
CA PRO A 74 -11.22 14.50 -5.86
C PRO A 74 -11.98 14.36 -7.18
N VAL A 75 -11.89 13.18 -7.79
CA VAL A 75 -12.72 12.81 -8.94
C VAL A 75 -14.06 12.33 -8.40
N CYS A 76 -15.17 12.84 -8.95
CA CYS A 76 -16.52 12.40 -8.57
C CYS A 76 -17.25 12.03 -9.86
N SER A 77 -17.04 10.79 -10.33
CA SER A 77 -17.34 10.39 -11.71
C SER A 77 -18.79 9.95 -11.94
N GLY A 78 -19.52 9.62 -10.87
CA GLY A 78 -20.90 9.13 -10.97
C GLY A 78 -21.01 7.70 -11.52
N VAL A 79 -19.94 6.90 -11.46
CA VAL A 79 -19.95 5.49 -11.91
C VAL A 79 -20.85 4.56 -11.07
N GLY A 80 -21.31 5.03 -9.92
CA GLY A 80 -22.22 4.30 -9.04
C GLY A 80 -22.84 5.20 -7.98
N PRO A 81 -23.80 4.67 -7.19
CA PRO A 81 -24.37 5.38 -6.05
C PRO A 81 -23.34 5.56 -4.93
N ALA A 82 -23.56 6.59 -4.09
CA ALA A 82 -22.77 6.80 -2.89
C ALA A 82 -22.76 5.54 -2.01
N THR A 83 -21.64 5.34 -1.31
CA THR A 83 -21.33 4.22 -0.40
C THR A 83 -21.21 2.84 -1.06
N VAL A 84 -21.23 2.75 -2.39
CA VAL A 84 -21.12 1.48 -3.13
C VAL A 84 -19.76 1.33 -3.80
N ALA A 85 -19.23 0.10 -3.81
CA ALA A 85 -18.07 -0.29 -4.59
C ALA A 85 -18.50 -0.94 -5.91
N THR A 86 -17.84 -0.57 -7.00
CA THR A 86 -18.12 -1.01 -8.38
C THR A 86 -16.87 -1.59 -9.03
N GLY A 87 -17.07 -2.50 -9.99
CA GLY A 87 -15.97 -3.21 -10.66
C GLY A 87 -15.56 -4.50 -9.94
N ASN A 88 -14.55 -5.19 -10.47
CA ASN A 88 -14.08 -6.49 -9.99
C ASN A 88 -13.04 -6.35 -8.87
N PHE A 89 -13.27 -5.50 -7.87
CA PHE A 89 -12.27 -5.15 -6.85
C PHE A 89 -11.83 -6.33 -5.97
N LYS A 90 -12.62 -7.41 -5.90
CA LYS A 90 -12.30 -8.68 -5.21
C LYS A 90 -11.64 -9.74 -6.11
N GLY A 91 -11.49 -9.46 -7.40
CA GLY A 91 -11.06 -10.45 -8.39
C GLY A 91 -9.56 -10.74 -8.40
N GLY A 92 -8.79 -10.06 -7.53
CA GLY A 92 -7.34 -10.19 -7.46
C GLY A 92 -6.86 -11.46 -6.76
N SER A 93 -7.62 -11.98 -5.79
CA SER A 93 -7.22 -13.10 -4.93
C SER A 93 -8.29 -14.19 -4.86
N PRO A 94 -7.88 -15.48 -4.74
CA PRO A 94 -8.78 -16.55 -4.34
C PRO A 94 -8.99 -16.62 -2.82
N ILE A 95 -8.30 -15.80 -2.02
CA ILE A 95 -8.41 -15.81 -0.55
C ILE A 95 -9.79 -15.25 -0.17
N PRO A 96 -10.63 -16.00 0.57
CA PRO A 96 -11.95 -15.54 0.96
C PRO A 96 -11.89 -14.53 2.11
N ASP A 97 -12.85 -13.60 2.12
CA ASP A 97 -13.13 -12.73 3.26
C ASP A 97 -13.87 -13.53 4.33
N SER A 98 -13.16 -13.92 5.38
CA SER A 98 -13.73 -14.72 6.48
C SER A 98 -14.23 -13.86 7.65
N LEU A 99 -14.31 -12.54 7.49
CA LEU A 99 -14.76 -11.58 8.51
C LEU A 99 -16.16 -11.04 8.20
#